data_AF-G9WHI2-F1
#
_entry.id   AF-G9WHI2-F1
#
_cell.length_a   1.000
_cell.length_b   1.000
_cell.length_c   1.000
_cell.angle_alpha   90.00
_cell.angle_beta   90.00
_cell.angle_gamma   90.00
#
_symmetry.space_group_name_H-M   'P 1'
#
loop_
_entity.id
_entity.type
_entity.pdbx_description
1 polymer ?
#
loop_
_entity_poly.entity_id
_entity_poly.type
_entity_poly.pdbx_seq_one_letter_code
_entity_poly.pdbx_strand_id
1 'polypeptide(L)'
;MLKYLKRVLIGKPLKTNDTGSQSLNVFKALALLSSDALSSIAYGTEMITTALLAGGAAALWLQLPIAGLVLLLLGAIALSYVMIIHAYPSGGGAYAVASQNWGSWTGLVAGGSLLVDYMLTVAVSAASATDAISSAIPEVRHLSLLISIIIVILLMLMNLRGLSESANFLMIPVYFFIVAMFAMLAIGFVRIGLGQIVYQAPTMAEKIAPTMSVGFILFMRAFSSGSSSLTGVEAISNSVPNFHSPKERNASKTLVILVIVLGLFFVSVTFFSYFLGIVPNGQTTVMAQIAGSIFGAGGIGFYLFQLSTALILTVAANTGFSAFPMLAYNMANDKFMPHLFKDRGDRLGYSNGIVSLSIGAIVLLLVFKGKVEALIPLYAVGVFVPFTLSQSGMIIHWWRARGRLWIFKAFVNFIGALISLVLVISMFALHFGGVWPYLIIMPILLHFFNDVHSHYVSIAKQLKLTPSTARLHRHNYDGAMVIVFMGNVTWVTISAMDYAKSIGDEVIGMHVSFDTNIKKEKETAEEFEKYFPGIRYVDIHSSYRSVIQPAREFIDSMSKQAAKRNWSLTIMVPQFVPKHWWQNAMHNQTAFRLRSAFISRDDITISSYYYHLRD
;
A
#
# COMPACT_ATOMS: atom_id res chain seq x y z
N MET A 1 -23.53 -5.48 13.49
CA MET A 1 -23.51 -5.44 12.00
C MET A 1 -22.11 -5.29 11.41
N LEU A 2 -21.29 -4.32 11.83
CA LEU A 2 -19.91 -4.16 11.35
C LEU A 2 -19.04 -5.44 11.44
N LYS A 3 -19.07 -6.17 12.56
CA LYS A 3 -18.37 -7.48 12.68
C LYS A 3 -18.91 -8.54 11.73
N TYR A 4 -20.20 -8.53 11.42
CA TYR A 4 -20.82 -9.49 10.49
C TYR A 4 -20.50 -9.13 9.04
N LEU A 5 -20.63 -7.85 8.66
CA LEU A 5 -20.23 -7.34 7.36
C LEU A 5 -18.73 -7.57 7.12
N LYS A 6 -17.88 -7.30 8.13
CA LYS A 6 -16.45 -7.64 8.12
C LYS A 6 -16.25 -9.14 7.92
N ARG A 7 -17.00 -10.02 8.58
CA ARG A 7 -16.90 -11.48 8.38
C ARG A 7 -17.36 -11.94 7.00
N VAL A 8 -18.36 -11.30 6.40
CA VAL A 8 -18.81 -11.62 5.03
C VAL A 8 -17.80 -11.11 3.99
N LEU A 9 -17.25 -9.91 4.20
CA LEU A 9 -16.31 -9.29 3.25
C LEU A 9 -14.87 -9.79 3.40
N ILE A 10 -14.40 -10.13 4.61
CA ILE A 10 -12.98 -10.49 4.90
C ILE A 10 -12.85 -11.96 5.33
N GLY A 11 -13.90 -12.54 5.90
CA GLY A 11 -13.91 -13.92 6.40
C GLY A 11 -13.64 -14.06 7.90
N LYS A 12 -13.49 -15.29 8.37
CA LYS A 12 -13.25 -15.61 9.79
C LYS A 12 -11.78 -15.30 10.15
N PRO A 13 -11.51 -14.79 11.37
CA PRO A 13 -10.15 -14.53 11.82
C PRO A 13 -9.33 -15.82 11.91
N LEU A 14 -8.05 -15.76 11.52
CA LEU A 14 -7.08 -16.84 11.62
C LEU A 14 -6.32 -16.73 12.95
N LYS A 15 -5.87 -17.86 13.51
CA LYS A 15 -5.01 -17.84 14.71
C LYS A 15 -3.60 -17.42 14.29
N THR A 16 -2.91 -16.62 15.10
CA THR A 16 -1.53 -16.15 14.83
C THR A 16 -0.52 -17.27 14.56
N ASN A 17 -0.79 -18.48 15.06
CA ASN A 17 0.08 -19.65 14.85
C ASN A 17 -0.27 -20.47 13.58
N ASP A 18 -1.37 -20.15 12.90
CA ASP A 18 -1.76 -20.79 11.64
C ASP A 18 -1.01 -20.23 10.42
N THR A 19 -0.07 -19.28 10.63
CA THR A 19 0.87 -18.83 9.60
C THR A 19 1.87 -19.95 9.29
N GLY A 20 1.42 -21.00 8.61
CA GLY A 20 2.30 -21.88 7.88
C GLY A 20 2.91 -21.06 6.76
N SER A 21 4.05 -20.42 7.00
CA SER A 21 4.85 -19.78 5.97
C SER A 21 5.26 -20.86 4.98
N GLN A 22 4.46 -21.08 3.94
CA GLN A 22 4.84 -21.95 2.83
C GLN A 22 6.01 -21.26 2.14
N SER A 23 7.21 -21.71 2.47
CA SER A 23 8.41 -21.26 1.81
C SER A 23 8.29 -21.52 0.30
N LEU A 24 8.60 -20.49 -0.48
CA LEU A 24 8.44 -20.51 -1.93
C LEU A 24 9.59 -21.31 -2.53
N ASN A 25 9.24 -22.32 -3.34
CA ASN A 25 10.19 -22.95 -4.25
C ASN A 25 10.35 -22.08 -5.52
N VAL A 26 11.37 -22.34 -6.33
CA VAL A 26 11.68 -21.53 -7.53
C VAL A 26 10.48 -21.46 -8.50
N PHE A 27 9.74 -22.55 -8.70
CA PHE A 27 8.59 -22.59 -9.60
C PHE A 27 7.42 -21.72 -9.11
N LYS A 28 7.06 -21.82 -7.83
CA LYS A 28 6.02 -20.98 -7.20
C LYS A 28 6.46 -19.53 -7.13
N ALA A 29 7.74 -19.29 -6.80
CA ALA A 29 8.31 -17.95 -6.70
C ALA A 29 8.34 -17.25 -8.06
N LEU A 30 8.70 -17.96 -9.14
CA LEU A 30 8.68 -17.41 -10.49
C LEU A 30 7.27 -16.90 -10.82
N ALA A 31 6.24 -17.69 -10.56
CA ALA A 31 4.88 -17.24 -10.82
C ALA A 31 4.45 -16.06 -9.93
N LEU A 32 4.70 -16.14 -8.63
CA LEU A 32 4.18 -15.15 -7.68
C LEU A 32 4.91 -13.81 -7.76
N LEU A 33 6.22 -13.81 -8.00
CA LEU A 33 7.09 -12.64 -7.86
C LEU A 33 7.53 -12.06 -9.21
N SER A 34 7.26 -12.76 -10.32
CA SER A 34 7.69 -12.32 -11.66
C SER A 34 6.54 -11.84 -12.54
N SER A 35 5.30 -11.89 -12.04
CA SER A 35 4.13 -11.44 -12.78
C SER A 35 4.25 -9.99 -13.22
N ASP A 36 4.75 -9.12 -12.35
CA ASP A 36 4.95 -7.70 -12.63
C ASP A 36 5.91 -7.48 -13.80
N ALA A 37 7.11 -8.06 -13.69
CA ALA A 37 8.12 -8.00 -14.74
C ALA A 37 7.66 -8.62 -16.07
N LEU A 38 7.02 -9.80 -16.04
CA LEU A 38 6.51 -10.45 -17.27
C LEU A 38 5.34 -9.69 -17.89
N SER A 39 4.49 -9.08 -17.08
CA SER A 39 3.35 -8.29 -17.59
C SER A 39 3.80 -7.01 -18.29
N SER A 40 4.97 -6.49 -17.94
CA SER A 40 5.52 -5.23 -18.48
C SER A 40 5.79 -5.29 -19.98
N ILE A 41 5.89 -6.50 -20.56
CA ILE A 41 5.98 -6.71 -22.01
C ILE A 41 4.73 -6.22 -22.75
N ALA A 42 3.55 -6.28 -22.09
CA ALA A 42 2.27 -5.93 -22.71
C ALA A 42 2.18 -4.45 -23.11
N TYR A 43 2.85 -3.56 -22.37
CA TYR A 43 2.88 -2.12 -22.64
C TYR A 43 4.27 -1.60 -23.02
N GLY A 44 5.34 -2.32 -22.70
CA GLY A 44 6.72 -1.87 -22.91
C GLY A 44 7.07 -1.57 -24.36
N THR A 45 6.78 -2.52 -25.26
CA THR A 45 6.99 -2.33 -26.71
C THR A 45 6.11 -1.21 -27.25
N GLU A 46 4.88 -1.09 -26.74
CA GLU A 46 3.93 -0.04 -27.11
C GLU A 46 4.42 1.36 -26.75
N MET A 47 5.10 1.50 -25.62
CA MET A 47 5.70 2.77 -25.22
C MET A 47 6.86 3.19 -26.12
N ILE A 48 7.66 2.22 -26.62
CA ILE A 48 8.72 2.50 -27.59
C ILE A 48 8.11 2.94 -28.92
N THR A 49 7.14 2.18 -29.44
CA THR A 49 6.53 2.47 -30.73
C THR A 49 5.80 3.81 -30.72
N THR A 50 5.03 4.08 -29.66
CA THR A 50 4.29 5.35 -29.48
C THR A 50 5.24 6.55 -29.37
N ALA A 51 6.35 6.41 -28.65
CA ALA A 51 7.34 7.47 -28.57
C ALA A 51 8.03 7.74 -29.92
N LEU A 52 8.32 6.69 -30.70
CA LEU A 52 8.94 6.82 -32.02
C LEU A 52 7.99 7.39 -33.07
N LEU A 53 6.68 7.16 -32.96
CA LEU A 53 5.68 7.73 -33.87
C LEU A 53 5.71 9.27 -33.91
N ALA A 54 6.19 9.93 -32.86
CA ALA A 54 6.41 11.38 -32.88
C ALA A 54 7.41 11.84 -33.96
N GLY A 55 8.31 10.95 -34.41
CA GLY A 55 9.20 11.16 -35.56
C GLY A 55 8.71 10.57 -36.88
N GLY A 56 7.47 10.07 -36.91
CA GLY A 56 6.84 9.42 -38.08
C GLY A 56 7.14 7.91 -38.19
N ALA A 57 6.41 7.25 -39.09
CA ALA A 57 6.53 5.79 -39.31
C ALA A 57 7.95 5.35 -39.72
N ALA A 58 8.69 6.24 -40.39
CA ALA A 58 10.10 6.01 -40.72
C ALA A 58 10.96 5.75 -39.48
N ALA A 59 10.68 6.36 -38.33
CA ALA A 59 11.50 6.21 -37.12
C ALA A 59 11.34 4.83 -36.44
N LEU A 60 10.38 3.99 -36.86
CA LEU A 60 10.13 2.68 -36.27
C LEU A 60 11.31 1.71 -36.40
N TRP A 61 12.27 1.94 -37.30
CA TRP A 61 13.49 1.12 -37.37
C TRP A 61 14.37 1.22 -36.11
N LEU A 62 14.25 2.31 -35.34
CA LEU A 62 14.98 2.50 -34.09
C LEU A 62 14.51 1.57 -32.95
N GLN A 63 13.37 0.88 -33.12
CA GLN A 63 12.87 -0.09 -32.14
C GLN A 63 13.89 -1.16 -31.79
N LEU A 64 14.58 -1.73 -32.79
CA LEU A 64 15.54 -2.82 -32.57
C LEU A 64 16.82 -2.37 -31.83
N PRO A 65 17.50 -1.27 -32.24
CA PRO A 65 18.61 -0.72 -31.44
C PRO A 65 18.20 -0.35 -30.02
N ILE A 66 17.02 0.26 -29.83
CA ILE A 66 16.50 0.61 -28.51
C ILE A 66 16.29 -0.65 -27.67
N ALA A 67 15.68 -1.69 -28.24
CA ALA A 67 15.49 -2.96 -27.54
C ALA A 67 16.82 -3.60 -27.11
N GLY A 68 17.85 -3.54 -27.96
CA GLY A 68 19.19 -3.98 -27.61
C GLY A 68 19.77 -3.23 -26.40
N LEU A 69 19.58 -1.92 -26.34
CA LEU A 69 20.04 -1.10 -25.21
C LEU A 69 19.24 -1.39 -23.92
N VAL A 70 17.93 -1.60 -24.05
CA VAL A 70 17.05 -2.00 -22.93
C VAL A 70 17.46 -3.38 -22.38
N LEU A 71 17.83 -4.33 -23.23
CA LEU A 71 18.36 -5.63 -22.78
C LEU A 71 19.70 -5.52 -22.07
N LEU A 72 20.60 -4.67 -22.57
CA LEU A 72 21.88 -4.43 -21.91
C LEU A 72 21.64 -3.88 -20.50
N LEU A 73 20.71 -2.93 -20.37
CA LEU A 73 20.29 -2.39 -19.08
C LEU A 73 19.66 -3.47 -18.19
N LEU A 74 18.77 -4.31 -18.71
CA LEU A 74 18.17 -5.43 -17.98
C LEU A 74 19.25 -6.36 -17.42
N GLY A 75 20.26 -6.70 -18.22
CA GLY A 75 21.39 -7.52 -17.80
C GLY A 75 22.20 -6.87 -16.67
N ALA A 76 22.51 -5.57 -16.79
CA ALA A 76 23.21 -4.82 -15.75
C ALA A 76 22.42 -4.77 -14.42
N ILE A 77 21.12 -4.47 -14.49
CA ILE A 77 20.23 -4.44 -13.32
C ILE A 77 20.13 -5.83 -12.70
N ALA A 78 19.93 -6.88 -13.51
CA ALA A 78 19.84 -8.26 -13.04
C ALA A 78 21.09 -8.69 -12.26
N LEU A 79 22.28 -8.43 -12.82
CA LEU A 79 23.54 -8.75 -12.14
C LEU A 79 23.67 -8.01 -10.81
N SER A 80 23.29 -6.73 -10.75
CA SER A 80 23.31 -6.00 -9.49
C SER A 80 22.30 -6.53 -8.47
N TYR A 81 21.08 -6.87 -8.89
CA TYR A 81 20.08 -7.44 -7.98
C TYR A 81 20.47 -8.81 -7.46
N VAL A 82 21.17 -9.64 -8.24
CA VAL A 82 21.81 -10.86 -7.73
C VAL A 82 22.83 -10.51 -6.62
N MET A 83 23.60 -9.44 -6.76
CA MET A 83 24.53 -8.98 -5.72
C MET A 83 23.79 -8.52 -4.46
N ILE A 84 22.69 -7.77 -4.61
CA ILE A 84 21.86 -7.29 -3.49
C ILE A 84 21.27 -8.48 -2.73
N ILE A 85 20.69 -9.46 -3.43
CA ILE A 85 20.07 -10.65 -2.82
C ILE A 85 21.06 -11.40 -1.92
N HIS A 86 22.33 -11.51 -2.33
CA HIS A 86 23.36 -12.18 -1.53
C HIS A 86 23.89 -11.33 -0.38
N ALA A 87 23.92 -10.00 -0.52
CA ALA A 87 24.39 -9.10 0.54
C ALA A 87 23.32 -8.80 1.60
N TYR A 88 22.03 -8.89 1.23
CA TYR A 88 20.88 -8.53 2.06
C TYR A 88 19.83 -9.66 2.13
N PRO A 89 20.16 -10.81 2.74
CA PRO A 89 19.25 -11.98 2.80
C PRO A 89 17.99 -11.73 3.65
N SER A 90 18.02 -10.73 4.53
CA SER A 90 16.85 -10.26 5.31
C SER A 90 15.79 -9.57 4.45
N GLY A 91 16.06 -9.32 3.16
CA GLY A 91 15.18 -8.57 2.27
C GLY A 91 15.24 -7.05 2.51
N GLY A 92 14.22 -6.34 2.03
CA GLY A 92 14.10 -4.87 2.15
C GLY A 92 14.69 -4.08 0.96
N GLY A 93 15.31 -4.78 0.00
CA GLY A 93 15.73 -4.25 -1.32
C GLY A 93 16.32 -2.85 -1.28
N ALA A 94 15.88 -1.98 -2.19
CA ALA A 94 16.46 -0.65 -2.37
C ALA A 94 16.34 0.25 -1.12
N TYR A 95 15.26 0.13 -0.33
CA TYR A 95 15.10 0.88 0.92
C TYR A 95 16.17 0.51 1.94
N ALA A 96 16.38 -0.79 2.18
CA ALA A 96 17.37 -1.26 3.14
C ALA A 96 18.81 -0.93 2.69
N VAL A 97 19.11 -1.13 1.41
CA VAL A 97 20.43 -0.82 0.83
C VAL A 97 20.73 0.67 0.93
N ALA A 98 19.80 1.55 0.54
CA ALA A 98 19.99 3.00 0.61
C ALA A 98 20.11 3.47 2.07
N SER A 99 19.25 2.98 2.96
CA SER A 99 19.25 3.38 4.38
C SER A 99 20.56 3.04 5.09
N GLN A 100 21.12 1.84 4.84
CA GLN A 100 22.33 1.39 5.52
C GLN A 100 23.62 1.99 4.94
N ASN A 101 23.66 2.28 3.64
CA ASN A 101 24.89 2.75 2.99
C ASN A 101 24.99 4.27 2.90
N TRP A 102 23.90 4.95 2.51
CA TRP A 102 23.84 6.40 2.36
C TRP A 102 23.30 7.12 3.59
N GLY A 103 22.40 6.47 4.34
CA GLY A 103 21.77 7.02 5.54
C GLY A 103 20.25 7.10 5.44
N SER A 104 19.61 7.51 6.53
CA SER A 104 18.15 7.47 6.66
C SER A 104 17.43 8.35 5.64
N TRP A 105 17.91 9.56 5.35
CA TRP A 105 17.24 10.49 4.42
C TRP A 105 17.12 9.91 3.00
N THR A 106 18.22 9.41 2.44
CA THR A 106 18.24 8.72 1.13
C THR A 106 17.43 7.42 1.17
N GLY A 107 17.43 6.73 2.31
CA GLY A 107 16.54 5.61 2.57
C GLY A 107 15.07 6.00 2.41
N LEU A 108 14.64 7.13 2.99
CA LEU A 108 13.27 7.64 2.88
C LEU A 108 12.91 8.06 1.46
N VAL A 109 13.84 8.60 0.68
CA VAL A 109 13.61 8.88 -0.75
C VAL A 109 13.37 7.58 -1.51
N ALA A 110 14.21 6.56 -1.30
CA ALA A 110 14.03 5.25 -1.92
C ALA A 110 12.73 4.58 -1.48
N GLY A 111 12.42 4.59 -0.18
CA GLY A 111 11.19 4.00 0.39
C GLY A 111 9.93 4.72 -0.07
N GLY A 112 9.90 6.06 -0.02
CA GLY A 112 8.79 6.86 -0.51
C GLY A 112 8.55 6.66 -2.00
N SER A 113 9.61 6.61 -2.80
CA SER A 113 9.51 6.35 -4.25
C SER A 113 8.99 4.93 -4.51
N LEU A 114 9.43 3.91 -3.77
CA LEU A 114 8.90 2.56 -3.85
C LEU A 114 7.43 2.45 -3.42
N LEU A 115 6.98 3.24 -2.43
CA LEU A 115 5.58 3.26 -2.02
C LEU A 115 4.69 3.84 -3.14
N VAL A 116 5.14 4.91 -3.79
CA VAL A 116 4.46 5.50 -4.96
C VAL A 116 4.50 4.53 -6.14
N ASP A 117 5.64 3.90 -6.36
CA ASP A 117 5.85 2.88 -7.38
C ASP A 117 4.83 1.74 -7.24
N TYR A 118 4.69 1.14 -6.06
CA TYR A 118 3.70 0.07 -5.88
C TYR A 118 2.26 0.54 -6.10
N MET A 119 1.91 1.78 -5.74
CA MET A 119 0.60 2.35 -6.08
C MET A 119 0.41 2.45 -7.59
N LEU A 120 1.45 2.85 -8.31
CA LEU A 120 1.48 2.91 -9.77
C LEU A 120 1.47 1.52 -10.40
N THR A 121 2.17 0.53 -9.85
CA THR A 121 2.10 -0.88 -10.31
C THR A 121 0.66 -1.36 -10.35
N VAL A 122 -0.11 -1.11 -9.28
CA VAL A 122 -1.54 -1.49 -9.24
C VAL A 122 -2.36 -0.72 -10.26
N ALA A 123 -2.17 0.60 -10.35
CA ALA A 123 -2.92 1.45 -11.28
C ALA A 123 -2.62 1.11 -12.75
N VAL A 124 -1.34 1.06 -13.14
CA VAL A 124 -0.87 0.73 -14.48
C VAL A 124 -1.31 -0.67 -14.88
N SER A 125 -1.17 -1.65 -13.98
CA SER A 125 -1.58 -3.03 -14.27
C SER A 125 -3.09 -3.17 -14.44
N ALA A 126 -3.90 -2.53 -13.59
CA ALA A 126 -5.36 -2.57 -13.72
C ALA A 126 -5.86 -1.84 -14.98
N ALA A 127 -5.25 -0.70 -15.32
CA ALA A 127 -5.54 0.04 -16.55
C ALA A 127 -5.15 -0.78 -17.79
N SER A 128 -3.94 -1.34 -17.82
CA SER A 128 -3.46 -2.17 -18.93
C SER A 128 -4.27 -3.46 -19.09
N ALA A 129 -4.70 -4.09 -17.98
CA ALA A 129 -5.59 -5.25 -18.02
C ALA A 129 -6.91 -4.89 -18.69
N THR A 130 -7.42 -3.69 -18.41
CA THR A 130 -8.64 -3.17 -19.02
C THR A 130 -8.44 -2.85 -20.51
N ASP A 131 -7.27 -2.34 -20.90
CA ASP A 131 -6.92 -2.10 -22.30
C ASP A 131 -6.82 -3.41 -23.10
N ALA A 132 -6.29 -4.49 -22.50
CA ALA A 132 -6.32 -5.82 -23.09
C ALA A 132 -7.76 -6.36 -23.25
N ILE A 133 -8.61 -6.21 -22.23
CA ILE A 133 -10.02 -6.60 -22.30
C ILE A 133 -10.77 -5.82 -23.37
N SER A 134 -10.60 -4.49 -23.42
CA SER A 134 -11.26 -3.62 -24.40
C SER A 134 -10.70 -3.77 -25.82
N SER A 135 -9.49 -4.30 -25.97
CA SER A 135 -8.94 -4.72 -27.27
C SER A 135 -9.62 -5.98 -27.81
N ALA A 136 -10.08 -6.87 -26.91
CA ALA A 136 -10.85 -8.05 -27.29
C ALA A 136 -12.35 -7.76 -27.47
N ILE A 137 -12.92 -6.89 -26.62
CA ILE A 137 -14.34 -6.53 -26.58
C ILE A 137 -14.45 -5.00 -26.67
N PRO A 138 -14.51 -4.42 -27.88
CA PRO A 138 -14.48 -2.96 -28.06
C PRO A 138 -15.63 -2.22 -27.37
N GLU A 139 -16.78 -2.87 -27.16
CA GLU A 139 -17.97 -2.28 -26.56
C GLU A 139 -17.74 -1.79 -25.13
N VAL A 140 -16.84 -2.43 -24.37
CA VAL A 140 -16.59 -2.06 -22.96
C VAL A 140 -15.61 -0.89 -22.78
N ARG A 141 -15.05 -0.35 -23.88
CA ARG A 141 -14.02 0.71 -23.84
C ARG A 141 -14.48 2.00 -23.15
N HIS A 142 -15.75 2.36 -23.28
CA HIS A 142 -16.30 3.53 -22.60
C HIS A 142 -16.34 3.38 -21.07
N LEU A 143 -16.23 2.14 -20.57
CA LEU A 143 -16.20 1.80 -19.16
C LEU A 143 -14.79 1.51 -18.64
N SER A 144 -13.72 1.79 -19.41
CA SER A 144 -12.36 1.38 -19.04
C SER A 144 -11.95 1.85 -17.63
N LEU A 145 -12.19 3.12 -17.29
CA LEU A 145 -11.89 3.64 -15.95
C LEU A 145 -12.68 2.90 -14.86
N LEU A 146 -13.97 2.62 -15.09
CA LEU A 146 -14.81 1.92 -14.13
C LEU A 146 -14.34 0.47 -13.93
N ILE A 147 -14.01 -0.22 -15.01
CA ILE A 147 -13.49 -1.59 -14.98
C ILE A 147 -12.16 -1.64 -14.24
N SER A 148 -11.25 -0.70 -14.48
CA SER A 148 -9.98 -0.61 -13.76
C SER A 148 -10.20 -0.43 -12.25
N ILE A 149 -11.10 0.45 -11.83
CA ILE A 149 -11.44 0.65 -10.41
C ILE A 149 -12.06 -0.63 -9.81
N ILE A 150 -12.96 -1.30 -10.54
CA ILE A 150 -13.56 -2.56 -10.10
C ILE A 150 -12.48 -3.62 -9.91
N ILE A 151 -11.52 -3.76 -10.83
CA ILE A 151 -10.38 -4.68 -10.70
C ILE A 151 -9.59 -4.39 -9.42
N VAL A 152 -9.26 -3.13 -9.15
CA VAL A 152 -8.54 -2.74 -7.92
C VAL A 152 -9.33 -3.10 -6.66
N ILE A 153 -10.65 -2.83 -6.64
CA ILE A 153 -11.52 -3.17 -5.50
C ILE A 153 -11.61 -4.68 -5.30
N LEU A 154 -11.75 -5.46 -6.38
CA LEU A 154 -11.78 -6.92 -6.31
C LEU A 154 -10.46 -7.48 -5.77
N LEU A 155 -9.33 -6.98 -6.25
CA LEU A 155 -8.00 -7.36 -5.75
C LEU A 155 -7.81 -6.97 -4.29
N MET A 156 -8.27 -5.78 -3.88
CA MET A 156 -8.26 -5.35 -2.48
C MET A 156 -9.03 -6.34 -1.60
N LEU A 157 -10.27 -6.68 -1.98
CA LEU A 157 -11.11 -7.63 -1.23
C LEU A 157 -10.49 -9.02 -1.19
N MET A 158 -9.90 -9.47 -2.30
CA MET A 158 -9.22 -10.75 -2.39
C MET A 158 -8.01 -10.83 -1.44
N ASN A 159 -7.20 -9.78 -1.40
CA ASN A 159 -6.03 -9.67 -0.51
C ASN A 159 -6.45 -9.54 0.97
N LEU A 160 -7.47 -8.74 1.28
CA LEU A 160 -8.01 -8.65 2.64
C LEU A 160 -8.57 -10.00 3.12
N ARG A 161 -9.17 -10.79 2.22
CA ARG A 161 -9.67 -12.14 2.53
C ARG A 161 -8.56 -13.19 2.74
N GLY A 162 -7.32 -12.89 2.35
CA GLY A 162 -6.21 -13.84 2.35
C GLY A 162 -6.31 -14.89 1.22
N LEU A 163 -7.11 -14.64 0.18
CA LEU A 163 -7.25 -15.56 -0.96
C LEU A 163 -5.99 -15.54 -1.86
N SER A 164 -5.27 -14.41 -1.89
CA SER A 164 -4.02 -14.23 -2.64
C SER A 164 -2.82 -14.98 -2.05
N GLU A 165 -2.88 -15.44 -0.80
CA GLU A 165 -1.79 -16.21 -0.17
C GLU A 165 -1.72 -17.66 -0.67
N SER A 166 -2.74 -18.14 -1.38
CA SER A 166 -2.68 -19.43 -2.04
C SER A 166 -1.82 -19.32 -3.30
N ALA A 167 -0.53 -19.66 -3.20
CA ALA A 167 0.40 -19.68 -4.33
C ALA A 167 -0.15 -20.38 -5.58
N ASN A 168 -1.01 -21.38 -5.41
CA ASN A 168 -1.66 -22.12 -6.50
C ASN A 168 -2.65 -21.29 -7.32
N PHE A 169 -3.34 -20.33 -6.71
CA PHE A 169 -4.33 -19.50 -7.41
C PHE A 169 -3.65 -18.55 -8.41
N LEU A 170 -2.52 -17.95 -8.03
CA LEU A 170 -1.79 -16.98 -8.86
C LEU A 170 -0.89 -17.65 -9.91
N MET A 171 -0.54 -18.92 -9.73
CA MET A 171 0.27 -19.68 -10.70
C MET A 171 -0.43 -19.89 -12.05
N ILE A 172 -1.74 -20.15 -12.04
CA ILE A 172 -2.49 -20.52 -13.25
C ILE A 172 -2.43 -19.40 -14.30
N PRO A 173 -2.79 -18.13 -13.99
CA PRO A 173 -2.63 -17.01 -14.92
C PRO A 173 -1.23 -16.86 -15.52
N VAL A 174 -0.19 -17.00 -14.68
CA VAL A 174 1.18 -16.69 -15.08
C VAL A 174 1.71 -17.73 -16.08
N TYR A 175 1.56 -19.01 -15.76
CA TYR A 175 1.99 -20.05 -16.68
C TYR A 175 1.11 -20.12 -17.93
N PHE A 176 -0.18 -19.81 -17.81
CA PHE A 176 -1.04 -19.68 -18.98
C PHE A 176 -0.55 -18.58 -19.93
N PHE A 177 -0.17 -17.41 -19.41
CA PHE A 177 0.43 -16.34 -20.20
C PHE A 177 1.77 -16.73 -20.81
N ILE A 178 2.69 -17.33 -20.04
CA ILE A 178 3.99 -17.77 -20.56
C ILE A 178 3.81 -18.74 -21.72
N VAL A 179 2.94 -19.75 -21.57
CA VAL A 179 2.67 -20.74 -22.62
C VAL A 179 1.99 -20.08 -23.83
N ALA A 180 0.99 -19.22 -23.62
CA ALA A 180 0.31 -18.51 -24.70
C ALA A 180 1.27 -17.59 -25.48
N MET A 181 2.19 -16.93 -24.79
CA MET A 181 3.24 -16.10 -25.39
C MET A 181 4.19 -16.95 -26.24
N PHE A 182 4.74 -18.04 -25.69
CA PHE A 182 5.60 -18.94 -26.47
C PHE A 182 4.87 -19.50 -27.69
N ALA A 183 3.60 -19.87 -27.57
CA ALA A 183 2.79 -20.34 -28.68
C ALA A 183 2.60 -19.24 -29.75
N MET A 184 2.26 -18.01 -29.35
CA MET A 184 2.13 -16.87 -30.27
C MET A 184 3.44 -16.61 -31.01
N LEU A 185 4.58 -16.57 -30.31
CA LEU A 185 5.89 -16.33 -30.90
C LEU A 185 6.28 -17.46 -31.87
N ALA A 186 6.12 -18.73 -31.47
CA ALA A 186 6.43 -19.88 -32.30
C ALA A 186 5.58 -19.92 -33.59
N ILE A 187 4.26 -19.72 -33.47
CA ILE A 187 3.35 -19.68 -34.61
C ILE A 187 3.69 -18.48 -35.51
N GLY A 188 3.97 -17.31 -34.93
CA GLY A 188 4.39 -16.13 -35.67
C GLY A 188 5.64 -16.39 -36.51
N PHE A 189 6.69 -16.98 -35.94
CA PHE A 189 7.92 -17.30 -36.66
C PHE A 189 7.70 -18.35 -37.76
N VAL A 190 6.88 -19.38 -37.50
CA VAL A 190 6.51 -20.38 -38.51
C VAL A 190 5.75 -19.73 -39.67
N ARG A 191 4.78 -18.85 -39.39
CA ARG A 191 4.03 -18.14 -40.45
C ARG A 191 4.90 -17.20 -41.27
N ILE A 192 5.88 -16.53 -40.65
CA ILE A 192 6.90 -15.75 -41.36
C ILE A 192 7.74 -16.67 -42.26
N GLY A 193 8.23 -17.81 -41.73
CA GLY A 193 9.03 -18.77 -42.50
C GLY A 193 8.27 -19.42 -43.67
N LEU A 194 6.96 -19.58 -43.55
CA LEU A 194 6.07 -20.05 -44.62
C LEU A 194 5.65 -18.94 -45.61
N GLY A 195 6.07 -17.69 -45.41
CA GLY A 195 5.68 -16.56 -46.26
C GLY A 195 4.22 -16.12 -46.14
N GLN A 196 3.51 -16.55 -45.09
CA GLN A 196 2.09 -16.21 -44.86
C GLN A 196 1.91 -14.80 -44.26
N ILE A 197 2.97 -14.22 -43.69
CA ILE A 197 3.00 -12.86 -43.15
C ILE A 197 3.97 -12.05 -44.01
N VAL A 198 3.45 -11.00 -44.65
CA VAL A 198 4.24 -10.10 -45.49
C VAL A 198 5.01 -9.12 -44.61
N TYR A 199 6.27 -8.88 -44.95
CA TYR A 199 7.08 -7.83 -44.32
C TYR A 199 6.50 -6.45 -44.63
N GLN A 200 6.18 -5.68 -43.59
CA GLN A 200 5.55 -4.35 -43.71
C GLN A 200 6.36 -3.23 -43.02
N ALA A 201 7.59 -3.51 -42.59
CA ALA A 201 8.41 -2.49 -41.95
C ALA A 201 8.89 -1.41 -42.95
N PRO A 202 9.25 -0.19 -42.46
CA PRO A 202 9.66 0.92 -43.32
C PRO A 202 10.82 0.57 -44.24
N THR A 203 10.71 0.97 -45.51
CA THR A 203 11.72 0.72 -46.56
C THR A 203 12.99 1.55 -46.35
N MET A 204 14.13 1.14 -46.90
CA MET A 204 15.40 1.88 -46.77
C MET A 204 15.33 3.33 -47.29
N ALA A 205 14.46 3.62 -48.28
CA ALA A 205 14.23 4.97 -48.77
C ALA A 205 13.52 5.87 -47.74
N GLU A 206 12.63 5.31 -46.94
CA GLU A 206 11.93 6.02 -45.86
C GLU A 206 12.86 6.29 -44.66
N LYS A 207 13.94 5.51 -44.49
CA LYS A 207 14.91 5.66 -43.39
C LYS A 207 15.85 6.87 -43.53
N ILE A 208 15.93 7.49 -44.72
CA ILE A 208 16.95 8.52 -45.07
C ILE A 208 16.36 9.95 -45.12
N ALA A 209 15.03 10.13 -45.05
CA ALA A 209 14.40 11.46 -44.93
C ALA A 209 14.85 12.17 -43.63
N PRO A 210 14.86 13.53 -43.53
CA PRO A 210 15.69 14.29 -42.59
C PRO A 210 15.24 14.13 -41.12
N THR A 211 15.54 12.98 -40.55
CA THR A 211 15.33 12.61 -39.15
C THR A 211 16.63 12.67 -38.35
N MET A 212 17.76 12.94 -39.01
CA MET A 212 19.07 13.04 -38.34
C MET A 212 19.19 14.21 -37.35
N SER A 213 18.44 15.31 -37.53
CA SER A 213 18.46 16.46 -36.62
C SER A 213 17.62 16.28 -35.35
N VAL A 214 16.67 15.32 -35.33
CA VAL A 214 15.83 14.99 -34.15
C VAL A 214 16.17 13.60 -33.58
N GLY A 215 17.04 12.84 -34.27
CA GLY A 215 17.29 11.42 -34.02
C GLY A 215 17.72 11.08 -32.59
N PHE A 216 18.64 11.83 -31.98
CA PHE A 216 19.11 11.52 -30.62
C PHE A 216 18.06 11.82 -29.54
N ILE A 217 17.36 12.96 -29.63
CA ILE A 217 16.31 13.33 -28.66
C ILE A 217 15.14 12.34 -28.75
N LEU A 218 14.71 12.01 -29.97
CA LEU A 218 13.65 11.02 -30.21
C LEU A 218 14.08 9.62 -29.72
N PHE A 219 15.33 9.22 -30.02
CA PHE A 219 15.90 7.97 -29.54
C PHE A 219 15.90 7.91 -28.01
N MET A 220 16.38 8.96 -27.34
CA MET A 220 16.38 9.04 -25.88
C MET A 220 14.96 9.05 -25.30
N ARG A 221 14.01 9.71 -25.97
CA ARG A 221 12.60 9.71 -25.56
C ARG A 221 12.01 8.30 -25.62
N ALA A 222 12.23 7.59 -26.72
CA ALA A 222 11.75 6.23 -26.91
C ALA A 222 12.48 5.19 -26.04
N PHE A 223 13.81 5.33 -25.87
CA PHE A 223 14.59 4.50 -24.96
C PHE A 223 14.13 4.67 -23.51
N SER A 224 13.95 5.91 -23.08
CA SER A 224 13.49 6.17 -21.72
C SER A 224 12.06 5.66 -21.49
N SER A 225 11.14 5.84 -22.44
CA SER A 225 9.80 5.22 -22.40
C SER A 225 9.84 3.69 -22.38
N GLY A 226 10.68 3.07 -23.21
CA GLY A 226 10.81 1.60 -23.28
C GLY A 226 11.47 0.97 -22.06
N SER A 227 12.30 1.73 -21.34
CA SER A 227 12.96 1.25 -20.13
C SER A 227 11.98 0.88 -19.01
N SER A 228 10.73 1.36 -19.04
CA SER A 228 9.68 0.93 -18.12
C SER A 228 9.31 -0.55 -18.24
N SER A 229 9.77 -1.25 -19.29
CA SER A 229 9.57 -2.69 -19.45
C SER A 229 10.41 -3.53 -18.47
N LEU A 230 11.35 -2.89 -17.77
CA LEU A 230 12.35 -3.54 -16.92
C LEU A 230 11.96 -3.56 -15.44
N THR A 231 10.78 -3.04 -15.10
CA THR A 231 10.28 -2.96 -13.73
C THR A 231 9.85 -4.35 -13.23
N GLY A 232 9.66 -4.49 -11.91
CA GLY A 232 9.21 -5.74 -11.29
C GLY A 232 10.33 -6.74 -10.95
N VAL A 233 11.58 -6.52 -11.37
CA VAL A 233 12.73 -7.36 -10.96
C VAL A 233 13.06 -7.20 -9.46
N GLU A 234 12.72 -6.05 -8.90
CA GLU A 234 12.87 -5.70 -7.49
C GLU A 234 11.96 -6.51 -6.57
N ALA A 235 10.82 -7.00 -7.07
CA ALA A 235 9.86 -7.77 -6.29
C ALA A 235 10.49 -9.05 -5.69
N ILE A 236 11.39 -9.70 -6.45
CA ILE A 236 12.14 -10.88 -5.99
C ILE A 236 13.11 -10.49 -4.87
N SER A 237 13.82 -9.36 -5.02
CA SER A 237 14.80 -8.90 -4.03
C SER A 237 14.17 -8.48 -2.69
N ASN A 238 12.93 -7.99 -2.72
CA ASN A 238 12.18 -7.64 -1.52
C ASN A 238 11.62 -8.88 -0.79
N SER A 239 11.47 -9.99 -1.51
CA SER A 239 10.80 -11.21 -1.05
C SER A 239 11.75 -12.35 -0.70
N VAL A 240 13.07 -12.11 -0.64
CA VAL A 240 14.09 -13.13 -0.31
C VAL A 240 13.76 -13.94 0.95
N PRO A 241 13.25 -13.35 2.06
CA PRO A 241 12.93 -14.10 3.26
C PRO A 241 11.88 -15.21 3.07
N ASN A 242 11.04 -15.11 2.03
CA ASN A 242 9.94 -16.03 1.75
C ASN A 242 10.39 -17.29 1.00
N PHE A 243 11.63 -17.35 0.51
CA PHE A 243 12.14 -18.52 -0.20
C PHE A 243 12.52 -19.67 0.73
N HIS A 244 12.50 -20.90 0.21
CA HIS A 244 13.06 -22.06 0.90
C HIS A 244 14.59 -21.95 0.99
N SER A 245 15.18 -22.37 2.11
CA SER A 245 16.63 -22.42 2.29
C SER A 245 17.30 -23.38 1.29
N PRO A 246 18.45 -23.04 0.68
CA PRO A 246 19.18 -21.76 0.77
C PRO A 246 18.47 -20.62 0.02
N LYS A 247 18.09 -19.56 0.76
CA LYS A 247 17.14 -18.54 0.29
C LYS A 247 17.71 -17.69 -0.85
N GLU A 248 18.95 -17.26 -0.68
CA GLU A 248 19.68 -16.36 -1.58
C GLU A 248 19.89 -17.02 -2.94
N ARG A 249 20.26 -18.31 -2.93
CA ARG A 249 20.51 -19.09 -4.14
C ARG A 249 19.22 -19.33 -4.92
N ASN A 250 18.12 -19.63 -4.23
CA ASN A 250 16.83 -19.86 -4.86
C ASN A 250 16.23 -18.56 -5.42
N ALA A 251 16.32 -17.45 -4.67
CA ALA A 251 15.91 -16.13 -5.15
C ALA A 251 16.72 -15.68 -6.37
N SER A 252 18.04 -15.83 -6.34
CA SER A 252 18.91 -15.46 -7.47
C SER A 252 18.67 -16.30 -8.71
N LYS A 253 18.46 -17.62 -8.57
CA LYS A 253 18.07 -18.49 -9.69
C LYS A 253 16.75 -18.04 -10.31
N THR A 254 15.77 -17.70 -9.47
CA THR A 254 14.45 -17.23 -9.93
C THR A 254 14.59 -15.93 -10.72
N LEU A 255 15.38 -14.97 -10.22
CA LEU A 255 15.66 -13.71 -10.90
C LEU A 255 16.34 -13.92 -12.27
N VAL A 256 17.32 -14.81 -12.36
CA VAL A 256 18.01 -15.10 -13.63
C VAL A 256 17.05 -15.74 -14.65
N ILE A 257 16.22 -16.69 -14.22
CA ILE A 257 15.20 -17.31 -15.09
C ILE A 257 14.22 -16.24 -15.59
N LEU A 258 13.73 -15.40 -14.70
CA LEU A 258 12.84 -14.29 -15.05
C LEU A 258 13.48 -13.40 -16.13
N VAL A 259 14.71 -12.92 -15.90
CA VAL A 259 15.39 -12.00 -16.81
C VAL A 259 15.59 -12.61 -18.20
N ILE A 260 15.93 -13.91 -18.27
CA ILE A 260 16.08 -14.62 -19.55
C ILE A 260 14.73 -14.69 -20.29
N VAL A 261 13.66 -15.10 -19.61
CA VAL A 261 12.32 -15.22 -20.21
C VAL A 261 11.80 -13.85 -20.66
N LEU A 262 11.93 -12.84 -19.79
CA LEU A 262 11.55 -11.45 -20.07
C LEU A 262 12.31 -10.90 -21.28
N GLY A 263 13.64 -11.08 -21.31
CA GLY A 263 14.47 -10.61 -22.42
C GLY A 263 14.10 -11.27 -23.75
N LEU A 264 13.83 -12.58 -23.74
CA LEU A 264 13.39 -13.31 -24.94
C LEU A 264 12.04 -12.79 -25.46
N PHE A 265 11.05 -12.63 -24.57
CA PHE A 265 9.74 -12.11 -24.95
C PHE A 265 9.83 -10.67 -25.45
N PHE A 266 10.56 -9.80 -24.75
CA PHE A 266 10.69 -8.39 -25.11
C PHE A 266 11.33 -8.21 -26.49
N VAL A 267 12.44 -8.89 -26.79
CA VAL A 267 13.07 -8.86 -28.13
C VAL A 267 12.13 -9.39 -29.19
N SER A 268 11.47 -10.52 -28.93
CA SER A 268 10.62 -11.17 -29.92
C SER A 268 9.40 -10.31 -30.24
N VAL A 269 8.72 -9.76 -29.23
CA VAL A 269 7.58 -8.85 -29.43
C VAL A 269 8.00 -7.57 -30.14
N THR A 270 9.14 -6.98 -29.77
CA THR A 270 9.66 -5.80 -30.48
C THR A 270 10.01 -6.13 -31.94
N PHE A 271 10.58 -7.30 -32.20
CA PHE A 271 10.83 -7.78 -33.55
C PHE A 271 9.54 -7.93 -34.36
N PHE A 272 8.49 -8.56 -33.81
CA PHE A 272 7.20 -8.67 -34.48
C PHE A 272 6.56 -7.30 -34.73
N SER A 273 6.62 -6.39 -33.76
CA SER A 273 6.12 -5.02 -33.90
C SER A 273 6.79 -4.30 -35.07
N TYR A 274 8.12 -4.42 -35.20
CA TYR A 274 8.88 -3.87 -36.31
C TYR A 274 8.55 -4.58 -37.64
N PHE A 275 8.63 -5.91 -37.69
CA PHE A 275 8.46 -6.71 -38.90
C PHE A 275 7.07 -6.52 -39.55
N LEU A 276 6.04 -6.43 -38.71
CA LEU A 276 4.65 -6.21 -39.10
C LEU A 276 4.31 -4.73 -39.35
N GLY A 277 5.24 -3.79 -39.10
CA GLY A 277 4.99 -2.36 -39.28
C GLY A 277 3.86 -1.81 -38.39
N ILE A 278 3.73 -2.32 -37.15
CA ILE A 278 2.61 -1.97 -36.26
C ILE A 278 2.64 -0.49 -35.88
N VAL A 279 1.52 0.20 -36.10
CA VAL A 279 1.31 1.60 -35.73
C VAL A 279 0.27 1.67 -34.60
N PRO A 280 0.63 2.13 -33.39
CA PRO A 280 -0.33 2.44 -32.34
C PRO A 280 -1.50 3.29 -32.84
N ASN A 281 -2.73 2.81 -32.64
CA ASN A 281 -3.96 3.44 -33.12
C ASN A 281 -4.82 4.04 -31.99
N GLY A 282 -4.37 3.93 -30.73
CA GLY A 282 -5.08 4.38 -29.53
C GLY A 282 -6.37 3.62 -29.19
N GLN A 283 -6.70 2.56 -29.94
CA GLN A 283 -7.91 1.74 -29.74
C GLN A 283 -7.58 0.32 -29.28
N THR A 284 -6.50 -0.25 -29.79
CA THR A 284 -6.05 -1.60 -29.47
C THR A 284 -4.56 -1.57 -29.14
N THR A 285 -4.18 -2.34 -28.13
CA THR A 285 -2.78 -2.45 -27.70
C THR A 285 -1.92 -3.00 -28.83
N VAL A 286 -0.63 -2.65 -28.85
CA VAL A 286 0.33 -3.18 -29.83
C VAL A 286 0.38 -4.70 -29.75
N MET A 287 0.26 -5.25 -28.54
CA MET A 287 0.20 -6.68 -28.32
C MET A 287 -1.04 -7.32 -28.97
N ALA A 288 -2.20 -6.66 -28.89
CA ALA A 288 -3.42 -7.11 -29.57
C ALA A 288 -3.30 -7.04 -31.09
N GLN A 289 -2.65 -6.01 -31.63
CA GLN A 289 -2.41 -5.89 -33.07
C GLN A 289 -1.51 -7.03 -33.58
N ILE A 290 -0.42 -7.33 -32.88
CA ILE A 290 0.47 -8.47 -33.20
C ILE A 290 -0.30 -9.79 -33.14
N ALA A 291 -1.05 -10.04 -32.06
CA ALA A 291 -1.86 -11.24 -31.91
C ALA A 291 -2.93 -11.36 -33.00
N GLY A 292 -3.55 -10.24 -33.40
CA GLY A 292 -4.52 -10.18 -34.49
C GLY A 292 -3.91 -10.53 -35.84
N SER A 293 -2.70 -10.07 -36.14
CA SER A 293 -1.96 -10.44 -37.35
C SER A 293 -1.54 -11.92 -37.37
N ILE A 294 -1.18 -12.49 -36.22
CA ILE A 294 -0.71 -13.88 -36.13
C ILE A 294 -1.87 -14.89 -36.06
N PHE A 295 -2.90 -14.65 -35.26
CA PHE A 295 -4.02 -15.59 -35.07
C PHE A 295 -5.24 -15.29 -35.94
N GLY A 296 -5.32 -14.10 -36.54
CA GLY A 296 -6.53 -13.56 -37.17
C GLY A 296 -7.41 -12.85 -36.14
N ALA A 297 -7.85 -11.63 -36.47
CA ALA A 297 -8.78 -10.87 -35.64
C ALA A 297 -10.10 -11.65 -35.48
N GLY A 298 -10.45 -12.02 -34.25
CA GLY A 298 -11.64 -12.82 -33.93
C GLY A 298 -11.40 -14.34 -33.85
N GLY A 299 -10.19 -14.84 -34.10
CA GLY A 299 -9.84 -16.24 -33.89
C GLY A 299 -9.83 -16.64 -32.41
N ILE A 300 -10.08 -17.91 -32.11
CA ILE A 300 -10.03 -18.44 -30.73
C ILE A 300 -8.66 -18.16 -30.09
N GLY A 301 -7.58 -18.28 -30.86
CA GLY A 301 -6.22 -17.99 -30.41
C GLY A 301 -6.02 -16.53 -29.97
N PHE A 302 -6.65 -15.57 -30.66
CA PHE A 302 -6.62 -14.16 -30.29
C PHE A 302 -7.30 -13.91 -28.95
N TYR A 303 -8.52 -14.43 -28.75
CA TYR A 303 -9.26 -14.26 -27.49
C TYR A 303 -8.57 -14.95 -26.30
N LEU A 304 -8.03 -16.15 -26.50
CA LEU A 304 -7.25 -16.83 -25.46
C LEU A 304 -5.99 -16.05 -25.08
N PHE A 305 -5.34 -15.43 -26.07
CA PHE A 305 -4.16 -14.59 -25.84
C PHE A 305 -4.51 -13.27 -25.11
N GLN A 306 -5.62 -12.62 -25.46
CA GLN A 306 -6.08 -11.43 -24.74
C GLN A 306 -6.51 -11.76 -23.31
N LEU A 307 -7.18 -12.89 -23.10
CA LEU A 307 -7.53 -13.37 -21.78
C LEU A 307 -6.29 -13.64 -20.93
N SER A 308 -5.28 -14.31 -21.48
CA SER A 308 -4.02 -14.56 -20.75
C SER A 308 -3.30 -13.25 -20.39
N THR A 309 -3.32 -12.27 -21.30
CA THR A 309 -2.74 -10.93 -21.09
C THR A 309 -3.47 -10.16 -19.98
N ALA A 310 -4.81 -10.13 -20.01
CA ALA A 310 -5.60 -9.50 -18.96
C ALA A 310 -5.40 -10.15 -17.59
N LEU A 311 -5.29 -11.48 -17.55
CA LEU A 311 -5.06 -12.24 -16.33
C LEU A 311 -3.66 -12.00 -15.75
N ILE A 312 -2.60 -11.98 -16.56
CA ILE A 312 -1.25 -11.70 -16.05
C ILE A 312 -1.13 -10.27 -15.52
N LEU A 313 -1.75 -9.29 -16.16
CA LEU A 313 -1.78 -7.90 -15.70
C LEU A 313 -2.58 -7.77 -14.38
N THR A 314 -3.69 -8.50 -14.25
CA THR A 314 -4.43 -8.56 -12.98
C THR A 314 -3.59 -9.18 -11.86
N VAL A 315 -2.77 -10.20 -12.16
CA VAL A 315 -1.84 -10.80 -11.19
C VAL A 315 -0.62 -9.89 -10.93
N ALA A 316 -0.17 -9.08 -11.88
CA ALA A 316 0.88 -8.10 -11.69
C ALA A 316 0.48 -7.03 -10.66
N ALA A 317 -0.77 -6.56 -10.72
CA ALA A 317 -1.32 -5.68 -9.68
C ALA A 317 -1.26 -6.31 -8.27
N ASN A 318 -1.37 -7.64 -8.16
CA ASN A 318 -1.25 -8.33 -6.88
C ASN A 318 0.17 -8.25 -6.27
N THR A 319 1.20 -8.01 -7.08
CA THR A 319 2.58 -7.78 -6.60
C THR A 319 2.64 -6.54 -5.72
N GLY A 320 2.01 -5.43 -6.13
CA GLY A 320 1.90 -4.22 -5.32
C GLY A 320 1.20 -4.49 -3.98
N PHE A 321 0.11 -5.26 -4.00
CA PHE A 321 -0.63 -5.67 -2.79
C PHE A 321 0.19 -6.52 -1.81
N SER A 322 1.22 -7.21 -2.31
CA SER A 322 2.12 -8.03 -1.48
C SER A 322 3.32 -7.22 -0.98
N ALA A 323 3.86 -6.32 -1.81
CA ALA A 323 5.11 -5.61 -1.52
C ALA A 323 4.91 -4.30 -0.74
N PHE A 324 3.88 -3.51 -1.05
CA PHE A 324 3.60 -2.24 -0.37
C PHE A 324 3.41 -2.40 1.14
N PRO A 325 2.58 -3.35 1.63
CA PRO A 325 2.36 -3.45 3.07
C PRO A 325 3.61 -3.90 3.83
N MET A 326 4.47 -4.70 3.20
CA MET A 326 5.76 -5.12 3.78
C MET A 326 6.76 -3.95 3.88
N LEU A 327 6.82 -3.09 2.86
CA LEU A 327 7.64 -1.88 2.90
C LEU A 327 7.11 -0.90 3.96
N ALA A 328 5.80 -0.67 3.99
CA ALA A 328 5.17 0.19 5.00
C ALA A 328 5.40 -0.33 6.42
N TYR A 329 5.35 -1.65 6.62
CA TYR A 329 5.71 -2.31 7.88
C TYR A 329 7.16 -2.04 8.30
N ASN A 330 8.11 -2.18 7.36
CA ASN A 330 9.52 -1.92 7.64
C ASN A 330 9.76 -0.44 7.99
N MET A 331 9.17 0.51 7.24
CA MET A 331 9.26 1.94 7.54
C MET A 331 8.57 2.32 8.86
N ALA A 332 7.48 1.63 9.23
CA ALA A 332 6.83 1.81 10.52
C ALA A 332 7.70 1.31 11.67
N ASN A 333 8.43 0.20 11.50
CA ASN A 333 9.42 -0.28 12.47
C ASN A 333 10.51 0.75 12.73
N ASP A 334 10.95 1.44 11.68
CA ASP A 334 11.91 2.55 11.75
C ASP A 334 11.29 3.88 12.23
N LYS A 335 10.00 3.88 12.61
CA LYS A 335 9.22 5.02 13.11
C LYS A 335 9.00 6.15 12.08
N PHE A 336 9.09 5.85 10.79
CA PHE A 336 8.79 6.81 9.70
C PHE A 336 7.36 6.68 9.19
N MET A 337 6.63 5.63 9.56
CA MET A 337 5.20 5.47 9.28
C MET A 337 4.40 5.22 10.56
N PRO A 338 3.09 5.54 10.57
CA PRO A 338 2.23 5.30 11.72
C PRO A 338 2.27 3.85 12.19
N HIS A 339 2.22 3.64 13.51
CA HIS A 339 2.22 2.29 14.10
C HIS A 339 1.04 1.41 13.63
N LEU A 340 -0.03 1.98 13.09
CA LEU A 340 -1.12 1.23 12.44
C LEU A 340 -0.64 0.30 11.32
N PHE A 341 0.49 0.59 10.67
CA PHE A 341 1.08 -0.27 9.63
C PHE A 341 1.88 -1.46 10.20
N LYS A 342 2.11 -1.51 11.52
CA LYS A 342 2.68 -2.69 12.21
C LYS A 342 1.63 -3.77 12.45
N ASP A 343 0.37 -3.37 12.53
CA ASP A 343 -0.73 -4.25 12.90
C ASP A 343 -1.08 -5.22 11.76
N ARG A 344 -1.19 -6.51 12.10
CA ARG A 344 -1.75 -7.54 11.22
C ARG A 344 -3.25 -7.63 11.47
N GLY A 345 -4.03 -7.66 10.39
CA GLY A 345 -5.48 -7.79 10.46
C GLY A 345 -5.95 -9.21 10.84
N ASP A 346 -7.27 -9.39 10.90
CA ASP A 346 -7.92 -10.66 11.25
C ASP A 346 -7.47 -11.86 10.39
N ARG A 347 -7.02 -11.62 9.16
CA ARG A 347 -6.49 -12.63 8.23
C ARG A 347 -4.95 -12.69 8.20
N LEU A 348 -4.29 -12.11 9.20
CA LEU A 348 -2.83 -12.03 9.34
C LEU A 348 -2.08 -11.22 8.26
N GLY A 349 -2.76 -10.70 7.25
CA GLY A 349 -2.25 -9.70 6.32
C GLY A 349 -2.23 -8.29 6.90
N TYR A 350 -1.37 -7.41 6.36
CA TYR A 350 -1.26 -6.01 6.76
C TYR A 350 -2.40 -5.16 6.14
N SER A 351 -3.60 -5.25 6.73
CA SER A 351 -4.83 -4.65 6.19
C SER A 351 -4.73 -3.15 5.91
N ASN A 352 -4.09 -2.38 6.79
CA ASN A 352 -3.95 -0.93 6.61
C ASN A 352 -3.06 -0.60 5.39
N GLY A 353 -2.04 -1.42 5.14
CA GLY A 353 -1.23 -1.31 3.92
C GLY A 353 -2.04 -1.59 2.65
N ILE A 354 -2.81 -2.68 2.64
CA ILE A 354 -3.67 -3.06 1.50
C ILE A 354 -4.68 -1.96 1.18
N VAL A 355 -5.37 -1.42 2.19
CA VAL A 355 -6.39 -0.37 1.99
C VAL A 355 -5.75 0.93 1.52
N SER A 356 -4.62 1.35 2.12
CA SER A 356 -3.92 2.58 1.72
C SER A 356 -3.43 2.51 0.28
N LEU A 357 -2.89 1.36 -0.12
CA LEU A 357 -2.47 1.09 -1.50
C LEU A 357 -3.64 1.22 -2.49
N SER A 358 -4.78 0.59 -2.19
CA SER A 358 -5.97 0.66 -3.05
C SER A 358 -6.48 2.07 -3.22
N ILE A 359 -6.55 2.84 -2.12
CA ILE A 359 -6.99 4.24 -2.17
C ILE A 359 -6.02 5.04 -3.05
N GLY A 360 -4.72 4.89 -2.85
CA GLY A 360 -3.69 5.54 -3.67
C GLY A 360 -3.82 5.19 -5.16
N ALA A 361 -3.94 3.90 -5.48
CA ALA A 361 -4.10 3.43 -6.85
C ALA A 361 -5.40 3.96 -7.51
N ILE A 362 -6.53 3.98 -6.79
CA ILE A 362 -7.79 4.54 -7.29
C ILE A 362 -7.66 6.04 -7.53
N VAL A 363 -7.03 6.79 -6.62
CA VAL A 363 -6.78 8.23 -6.80
C VAL A 363 -5.93 8.47 -8.05
N LEU A 364 -4.87 7.70 -8.26
CA LEU A 364 -4.05 7.80 -9.47
C LEU A 364 -4.86 7.48 -10.74
N LEU A 365 -5.68 6.42 -10.72
CA LEU A 365 -6.58 6.08 -11.84
C LEU A 365 -7.55 7.23 -12.15
N LEU A 366 -8.12 7.90 -11.13
CA LEU A 366 -9.02 9.04 -11.31
C LEU A 366 -8.29 10.26 -11.89
N VAL A 367 -7.10 10.58 -11.36
CA VAL A 367 -6.29 11.73 -11.82
C VAL A 367 -5.87 11.56 -13.28
N PHE A 368 -5.39 10.37 -13.66
CA PHE A 368 -4.91 10.07 -15.01
C PHE A 368 -6.00 9.49 -15.93
N LYS A 369 -7.26 9.44 -15.47
CA LYS A 369 -8.42 8.91 -16.22
C LYS A 369 -8.22 7.49 -16.78
N GLY A 370 -7.47 6.65 -16.06
CA GLY A 370 -7.16 5.29 -16.46
C GLY A 370 -6.28 5.16 -17.71
N LYS A 371 -5.60 6.22 -18.15
CA LYS A 371 -4.72 6.17 -19.32
C LYS A 371 -3.33 5.64 -18.96
N VAL A 372 -2.98 4.47 -19.50
CA VAL A 372 -1.70 3.81 -19.27
C VAL A 372 -0.51 4.68 -19.70
N GLU A 373 -0.58 5.28 -20.88
CA GLU A 373 0.46 6.16 -21.45
C GLU A 373 0.88 7.32 -20.52
N ALA A 374 -0.07 7.82 -19.71
CA ALA A 374 0.18 8.94 -18.80
C ALA A 374 0.71 8.48 -17.44
N LEU A 375 0.40 7.24 -17.03
CA LEU A 375 0.86 6.64 -15.77
C LEU A 375 2.31 6.12 -15.87
N ILE A 376 2.69 5.55 -17.03
CA ILE A 376 3.99 4.88 -17.20
C ILE A 376 5.20 5.79 -16.95
N PRO A 377 5.26 7.05 -17.43
CA PRO A 377 6.42 7.91 -17.15
C PRO A 377 6.62 8.16 -15.65
N LEU A 378 5.52 8.35 -14.91
CA LEU A 378 5.58 8.53 -13.46
C LEU A 378 6.01 7.23 -12.76
N TYR A 379 5.53 6.08 -13.24
CA TYR A 379 5.90 4.74 -12.76
C TYR A 379 7.40 4.48 -12.98
N ALA A 380 7.94 4.79 -14.16
CA ALA A 380 9.35 4.64 -14.47
C ALA A 380 10.24 5.45 -13.50
N VAL A 381 9.88 6.70 -13.19
CA VAL A 381 10.61 7.50 -12.19
C VAL A 381 10.51 6.88 -10.79
N GLY A 382 9.32 6.36 -10.43
CA GLY A 382 9.07 5.62 -9.20
C GLY A 382 10.06 4.48 -8.97
N VAL A 383 10.44 3.74 -10.02
CA VAL A 383 11.38 2.62 -9.99
C VAL A 383 12.84 3.04 -10.15
N PHE A 384 13.15 3.91 -11.12
CA PHE A 384 14.54 4.24 -11.45
C PHE A 384 15.24 5.10 -10.39
N VAL A 385 14.50 5.87 -9.59
CA VAL A 385 15.08 6.58 -8.44
C VAL A 385 15.59 5.60 -7.38
N PRO A 386 14.79 4.65 -6.85
CA PRO A 386 15.26 3.57 -6.00
C PRO A 386 16.39 2.76 -6.61
N PHE A 387 16.36 2.48 -7.92
CA PHE A 387 17.46 1.78 -8.59
C PHE A 387 18.74 2.59 -8.48
N THR A 388 18.72 3.88 -8.86
CA THR A 388 19.89 4.76 -8.76
C THR A 388 20.47 4.81 -7.34
N LEU A 389 19.60 4.93 -6.33
CA LEU A 389 20.00 4.96 -4.92
C LEU A 389 20.52 3.62 -4.40
N SER A 390 19.91 2.51 -4.82
CA SER A 390 20.33 1.16 -4.45
C SER A 390 21.67 0.79 -5.09
N GLN A 391 21.81 1.03 -6.40
CA GLN A 391 23.04 0.78 -7.16
C GLN A 391 24.20 1.59 -6.58
N SER A 392 24.01 2.90 -6.36
CA SER A 392 25.03 3.74 -5.75
C SER A 392 25.34 3.32 -4.30
N GLY A 393 24.33 2.92 -3.53
CA GLY A 393 24.52 2.35 -2.18
C GLY A 393 25.36 1.08 -2.19
N MET A 394 25.19 0.20 -3.19
CA MET A 394 26.00 -0.99 -3.36
C MET A 394 27.46 -0.67 -3.71
N ILE A 395 27.74 0.42 -4.43
CA ILE A 395 29.13 0.87 -4.67
C ILE A 395 29.82 1.19 -3.33
N ILE A 396 29.12 1.91 -2.43
CA ILE A 396 29.62 2.22 -1.08
C ILE A 396 29.80 0.93 -0.27
N HIS A 397 28.85 0.01 -0.35
CA HIS A 397 28.94 -1.29 0.31
C HIS A 397 30.21 -2.05 -0.12
N TRP A 398 30.46 -2.19 -1.43
CA TRP A 398 31.65 -2.88 -1.95
C TRP A 398 32.95 -2.17 -1.60
N TRP A 399 32.93 -0.83 -1.58
CA TRP A 399 34.08 -0.03 -1.15
C TRP A 399 34.45 -0.27 0.32
N ARG A 400 33.47 -0.48 1.20
CA ARG A 400 33.68 -0.77 2.63
C ARG A 400 34.05 -2.23 2.86
N ALA A 401 33.37 -3.18 2.22
CA ALA A 401 33.55 -4.62 2.45
C ALA A 401 34.84 -5.20 1.85
N ARG A 402 35.35 -4.62 0.74
CA ARG A 402 36.62 -5.00 0.07
C ARG A 402 36.82 -6.51 -0.18
N GLY A 403 35.73 -7.26 -0.41
CA GLY A 403 35.76 -8.70 -0.66
C GLY A 403 36.29 -9.10 -2.06
N ARG A 404 36.17 -10.39 -2.40
CA ARG A 404 36.58 -10.92 -3.72
C ARG A 404 35.86 -10.21 -4.87
N LEU A 405 36.63 -9.78 -5.88
CA LEU A 405 36.16 -9.08 -7.09
C LEU A 405 35.38 -7.78 -6.78
N TRP A 406 35.67 -7.10 -5.66
CA TRP A 406 34.94 -5.89 -5.27
C TRP A 406 35.00 -4.78 -6.33
N ILE A 407 36.11 -4.63 -7.06
CA ILE A 407 36.25 -3.63 -8.13
C ILE A 407 35.28 -3.93 -9.28
N PHE A 408 35.24 -5.19 -9.73
CA PHE A 408 34.32 -5.61 -10.78
C PHE A 408 32.87 -5.42 -10.35
N LYS A 409 32.52 -5.83 -9.13
CA LYS A 409 31.18 -5.63 -8.57
C LYS A 409 30.81 -4.14 -8.47
N ALA A 410 31.73 -3.31 -8.00
CA ALA A 410 31.54 -1.86 -7.94
C ALA A 410 31.36 -1.25 -9.34
N PHE A 411 32.12 -1.70 -10.34
CA PHE A 411 32.02 -1.25 -11.73
C PHE A 411 30.66 -1.60 -12.36
N VAL A 412 30.16 -2.82 -12.15
CA VAL A 412 28.82 -3.23 -12.61
C VAL A 412 27.74 -2.35 -11.97
N ASN A 413 27.82 -2.11 -10.65
CA ASN A 413 26.87 -1.22 -9.96
C ASN A 413 27.01 0.24 -10.43
N PHE A 414 28.22 0.70 -10.78
CA PHE A 414 28.45 2.03 -11.33
C PHE A 414 27.77 2.22 -12.69
N ILE A 415 27.91 1.26 -13.60
CA ILE A 415 27.20 1.29 -14.89
C ILE A 415 25.69 1.32 -14.65
N GLY A 416 25.17 0.46 -13.77
CA GLY A 416 23.75 0.42 -13.44
C GLY A 416 23.23 1.74 -12.85
N ALA A 417 23.98 2.34 -11.91
CA ALA A 417 23.66 3.63 -11.32
C ALA A 417 23.68 4.75 -12.37
N LEU A 418 24.68 4.77 -13.25
CA LEU A 418 24.82 5.78 -14.29
C LEU A 418 23.66 5.71 -15.28
N ILE A 419 23.33 4.53 -15.81
CA ILE A 419 22.23 4.39 -16.77
C ILE A 419 20.89 4.74 -16.11
N SER A 420 20.65 4.28 -14.87
CA SER A 420 19.44 4.62 -14.13
C SER A 420 19.31 6.13 -13.89
N LEU A 421 20.41 6.80 -13.54
CA LEU A 421 20.44 8.25 -13.38
C LEU A 421 20.16 8.99 -14.69
N VAL A 422 20.77 8.56 -15.80
CA VAL A 422 20.50 9.12 -17.14
C VAL A 422 19.02 8.95 -17.50
N LEU A 423 18.41 7.81 -17.16
CA LEU A 423 16.98 7.58 -17.39
C LEU A 423 16.09 8.49 -16.55
N VAL A 424 16.39 8.68 -15.26
CA VAL A 424 15.67 9.63 -14.41
C VAL A 424 15.76 11.05 -14.99
N ILE A 425 16.96 11.50 -15.35
CA ILE A 425 17.16 12.82 -15.98
C ILE A 425 16.36 12.93 -17.28
N SER A 426 16.42 11.89 -18.12
CA SER A 426 15.69 11.85 -19.40
C SER A 426 14.18 11.86 -19.21
N MET A 427 13.66 11.19 -18.18
CA MET A 427 12.23 11.24 -17.81
C MET A 427 11.79 12.66 -17.46
N PHE A 428 12.54 13.37 -16.62
CA PHE A 428 12.24 14.76 -16.29
C PHE A 428 12.38 15.71 -17.48
N ALA A 429 13.39 15.51 -18.34
CA ALA A 429 13.66 16.38 -19.47
C ALA A 429 12.68 16.15 -20.65
N LEU A 430 12.32 14.90 -20.95
CA LEU A 430 11.59 14.52 -22.17
C LEU A 430 10.13 14.15 -21.92
N HIS A 431 9.75 13.83 -20.68
CA HIS A 431 8.41 13.40 -20.28
C HIS A 431 7.84 14.20 -19.11
N PHE A 432 8.24 15.47 -18.99
CA PHE A 432 7.85 16.35 -17.87
C PHE A 432 6.33 16.37 -17.62
N GLY A 433 5.51 16.36 -18.68
CA GLY A 433 4.05 16.37 -18.57
C GLY A 433 3.44 15.20 -17.80
N GLY A 434 4.09 14.02 -17.78
CA GLY A 434 3.67 12.87 -16.97
C GLY A 434 4.41 12.75 -15.64
N VAL A 435 5.60 13.33 -15.53
CA VAL A 435 6.53 13.10 -14.40
C VAL A 435 6.43 14.18 -13.32
N TRP A 436 6.00 15.41 -13.65
CA TRP A 436 5.92 16.52 -12.70
C TRP A 436 5.19 16.21 -11.36
N PRO A 437 4.17 15.34 -11.28
CA PRO A 437 3.53 15.03 -9.99
C PRO A 437 4.50 14.43 -8.98
N TYR A 438 5.57 13.75 -9.43
CA TYR A 438 6.61 13.21 -8.57
C TYR A 438 7.27 14.30 -7.71
N LEU A 439 7.50 15.49 -8.28
CA LEU A 439 8.12 16.63 -7.59
C LEU A 439 7.25 17.20 -6.47
N ILE A 440 5.96 16.87 -6.43
CA ILE A 440 5.03 17.30 -5.40
C ILE A 440 4.79 16.17 -4.41
N ILE A 441 4.52 14.96 -4.91
CA ILE A 441 4.22 13.78 -4.09
C ILE A 441 5.40 13.47 -3.17
N MET A 442 6.64 13.49 -3.68
CA MET A 442 7.81 13.12 -2.89
C MET A 442 8.09 14.09 -1.72
N PRO A 443 8.16 15.42 -1.90
CA PRO A 443 8.31 16.33 -0.76
C PRO A 443 7.20 16.19 0.29
N ILE A 444 5.94 16.01 -0.13
CA ILE A 444 4.83 15.79 0.80
C ILE A 444 5.03 14.51 1.61
N LEU A 445 5.40 13.40 0.96
CA LEU A 445 5.67 12.14 1.64
C LEU A 445 6.87 12.23 2.58
N LEU A 446 7.96 12.88 2.17
CA LEU A 446 9.15 13.05 3.00
C LEU A 446 8.84 13.93 4.23
N HIS A 447 8.06 15.00 4.06
CA HIS A 447 7.60 15.82 5.16
C HIS A 447 6.74 15.00 6.13
N PHE A 448 5.77 14.24 5.61
CA PHE A 448 4.94 13.35 6.40
C PHE A 448 5.77 12.32 7.21
N PHE A 449 6.76 11.66 6.59
CA PHE A 449 7.62 10.70 7.30
C PHE A 449 8.42 11.37 8.41
N ASN A 450 8.94 12.57 8.16
CA ASN A 450 9.70 13.33 9.15
C ASN A 450 8.82 13.80 10.33
N ASP A 451 7.58 14.21 10.06
CA ASP A 451 6.63 14.62 11.08
C ASP A 451 6.25 13.45 11.98
N VAL A 452 5.95 12.29 11.40
CA VAL A 452 5.67 11.06 12.14
C VAL A 452 6.86 10.66 13.02
N HIS A 453 8.07 10.69 12.45
CA HIS A 453 9.28 10.37 13.20
C HIS A 453 9.53 11.34 14.36
N SER A 454 9.43 12.64 14.08
CA SER A 454 9.62 13.70 15.08
C SER A 454 8.59 13.60 16.20
N HIS A 455 7.33 13.32 15.86
CA HIS A 455 6.26 13.09 16.82
C HIS A 455 6.57 11.90 17.75
N TYR A 456 6.99 10.77 17.20
CA TYR A 456 7.34 9.59 18.01
C TYR A 456 8.59 9.80 18.86
N VAL A 457 9.61 10.51 18.35
CA VAL A 457 10.78 10.88 19.14
C VAL A 457 10.40 11.83 20.28
N SER A 458 9.49 12.78 20.04
CA SER A 458 8.98 13.69 21.07
C SER A 458 8.23 12.94 22.17
N ILE A 459 7.29 12.07 21.80
CA ILE A 459 6.55 11.23 22.76
C ILE A 459 7.52 10.34 23.55
N ALA A 460 8.45 9.69 22.88
CA ALA A 460 9.43 8.82 23.54
C ALA A 460 10.28 9.60 24.54
N LYS A 461 10.64 10.87 24.25
CA LYS A 461 11.37 11.74 25.18
C LYS A 461 10.51 12.12 26.39
N GLN A 462 9.24 12.47 26.18
CA GLN A 462 8.31 12.87 27.25
C GLN A 462 7.94 11.72 28.18
N LEU A 463 7.78 10.51 27.64
CA LEU A 463 7.39 9.32 28.41
C LEU A 463 8.59 8.53 28.99
N LYS A 464 9.83 8.94 28.70
CA LYS A 464 11.02 8.23 29.17
C LYS A 464 11.19 8.41 30.67
N LEU A 465 10.91 7.34 31.42
CA LEU A 465 11.23 7.27 32.84
C LEU A 465 12.75 7.27 33.03
N THR A 466 13.25 8.25 33.76
CA THR A 466 14.62 8.32 34.25
C THR A 466 14.56 8.09 35.76
N PRO A 467 15.55 7.43 36.41
CA PRO A 467 15.50 7.19 37.86
C PRO A 467 15.24 8.46 38.70
N SER A 468 15.70 9.62 38.23
CA SER A 468 15.42 10.93 38.80
C SER A 468 13.96 11.37 38.61
N THR A 469 13.39 11.23 37.41
CA THR A 469 12.00 11.63 37.11
C THR A 469 10.97 10.67 37.71
N ALA A 470 11.30 9.37 37.82
CA ALA A 470 10.40 8.36 38.39
C ALA A 470 10.11 8.58 39.90
N ARG A 471 11.04 9.19 40.65
CA ARG A 471 10.79 9.58 42.05
C ARG A 471 9.99 10.88 42.17
N LEU A 472 10.19 11.82 41.25
CA LEU A 472 9.49 13.11 41.21
C LEU A 472 8.02 13.01 40.82
N HIS A 473 7.63 12.02 40.01
CA HIS A 473 6.26 11.87 39.49
C HIS A 473 5.42 10.81 40.22
N ARG A 474 5.96 10.15 41.25
CA ARG A 474 5.16 9.27 42.11
C ARG A 474 4.35 10.15 43.06
N HIS A 475 3.04 10.14 42.88
CA HIS A 475 2.12 10.82 43.76
C HIS A 475 1.38 9.78 44.61
N ASN A 476 1.51 9.91 45.93
CA ASN A 476 0.76 9.08 46.87
C ASN A 476 -0.48 9.88 47.28
N TYR A 477 -1.66 9.37 46.91
CA TYR A 477 -2.93 9.93 47.34
C TYR A 477 -3.26 9.45 48.77
N ASP A 478 -3.79 10.35 49.60
CA ASP A 478 -4.20 10.04 50.98
C ASP A 478 -5.62 9.45 51.07
N GLY A 479 -6.35 9.41 49.95
CA GLY A 479 -7.70 8.85 49.85
C GLY A 479 -8.29 8.97 48.44
N ALA A 480 -9.52 8.50 48.28
CA ALA A 480 -10.24 8.49 47.01
C ALA A 480 -11.69 9.01 47.16
N MET A 481 -12.04 9.98 46.31
CA MET A 481 -13.40 10.47 46.13
C MET A 481 -13.99 9.89 44.84
N VAL A 482 -15.19 9.31 44.93
CA VAL A 482 -15.89 8.73 43.78
C VAL A 482 -17.24 9.40 43.60
N ILE A 483 -17.44 10.03 42.44
CA ILE A 483 -18.71 10.65 42.06
C ILE A 483 -19.43 9.69 41.10
N VAL A 484 -20.60 9.20 41.47
CA VAL A 484 -21.43 8.34 40.62
C VAL A 484 -22.47 9.21 39.92
N PHE A 485 -22.35 9.34 38.59
CA PHE A 485 -23.34 10.08 37.80
C PHE A 485 -24.60 9.24 37.59
N MET A 486 -25.78 9.76 37.94
CA MET A 486 -27.03 9.01 37.84
C MET A 486 -28.17 9.81 37.24
N GLY A 487 -28.88 9.19 36.30
CA GLY A 487 -30.09 9.76 35.71
C GLY A 487 -31.36 9.43 36.50
N ASN A 488 -31.44 8.21 37.04
CA ASN A 488 -32.52 7.72 37.90
C ASN A 488 -31.91 6.71 38.89
N VAL A 489 -32.60 6.40 39.98
CA VAL A 489 -32.27 5.22 40.80
C VAL A 489 -32.73 3.97 40.05
N THR A 490 -31.79 3.09 39.73
CA THR A 490 -32.04 1.83 39.01
C THR A 490 -31.12 0.75 39.55
N TRP A 491 -31.35 -0.51 39.20
CA TRP A 491 -30.42 -1.60 39.52
C TRP A 491 -28.99 -1.33 39.05
N VAL A 492 -28.82 -0.70 37.89
CA VAL A 492 -27.49 -0.33 37.36
C VAL A 492 -26.83 0.70 38.26
N THR A 493 -27.59 1.70 38.70
CA THR A 493 -27.11 2.74 39.62
C THR A 493 -26.75 2.14 40.97
N ILE A 494 -27.54 1.18 41.46
CA ILE A 494 -27.31 0.53 42.75
C ILE A 494 -25.98 -0.24 42.74
N SER A 495 -25.80 -1.12 41.75
CA SER A 495 -24.58 -1.91 41.66
C SER A 495 -23.34 -1.05 41.38
N ALA A 496 -23.48 0.04 40.63
CA ALA A 496 -22.40 1.01 40.44
C ALA A 496 -22.02 1.72 41.76
N MET A 497 -23.01 2.06 42.59
CA MET A 497 -22.79 2.68 43.90
C MET A 497 -22.10 1.74 44.88
N ASP A 498 -22.50 0.46 44.92
CA ASP A 498 -21.84 -0.54 45.75
C ASP A 498 -20.38 -0.76 45.33
N TYR A 499 -20.12 -0.77 44.03
CA TYR A 499 -18.75 -0.82 43.53
C TYR A 499 -17.96 0.45 43.89
N ALA A 500 -18.57 1.64 43.77
CA ALA A 500 -17.95 2.90 44.16
C ALA A 500 -17.54 2.91 45.64
N LYS A 501 -18.38 2.38 46.56
CA LYS A 501 -18.05 2.21 47.98
C LYS A 501 -16.85 1.28 48.23
N SER A 502 -16.61 0.31 47.35
CA SER A 502 -15.48 -0.61 47.50
C SER A 502 -14.14 0.02 47.14
N ILE A 503 -14.13 1.13 46.40
CA ILE A 503 -12.92 1.78 45.89
C ILE A 503 -12.70 3.20 46.41
N GLY A 504 -13.73 3.85 46.97
CA GLY A 504 -13.69 5.25 47.40
C GLY A 504 -13.93 5.42 48.91
N ASP A 505 -13.15 6.28 49.55
CA ASP A 505 -13.35 6.70 50.94
C ASP A 505 -14.56 7.63 51.09
N GLU A 506 -14.79 8.50 50.10
CA GLU A 506 -15.98 9.36 50.01
C GLU A 506 -16.71 9.12 48.68
N VAL A 507 -17.98 8.73 48.77
CA VAL A 507 -18.82 8.48 47.60
C VAL A 507 -19.93 9.53 47.55
N ILE A 508 -20.16 10.09 46.36
CA ILE A 508 -21.19 11.11 46.12
C ILE A 508 -22.07 10.66 44.96
N GLY A 509 -23.39 10.65 45.17
CA GLY A 509 -24.36 10.48 44.09
C GLY A 509 -24.64 11.83 43.42
N MET A 510 -24.39 11.96 42.12
CA MET A 510 -24.63 13.19 41.36
C MET A 510 -25.77 13.00 40.37
N HIS A 511 -26.81 13.82 40.50
CA HIS A 511 -27.92 13.92 39.55
C HIS A 511 -27.95 15.32 38.92
N VAL A 512 -28.41 15.41 37.67
CA VAL A 512 -28.68 16.70 37.02
C VAL A 512 -30.16 16.75 36.67
N SER A 513 -30.88 17.59 37.39
CA SER A 513 -32.31 17.84 37.23
C SER A 513 -32.59 19.01 36.30
N PHE A 514 -33.81 19.05 35.76
CA PHE A 514 -34.27 20.12 34.86
C PHE A 514 -35.54 20.74 35.42
N ASP A 515 -35.65 22.07 35.32
CA ASP A 515 -36.77 22.88 35.85
C ASP A 515 -38.16 22.43 35.37
N THR A 516 -38.21 21.67 34.28
CA THR A 516 -39.45 21.12 33.73
C THR A 516 -40.03 19.91 34.49
N ASN A 517 -39.32 19.31 35.45
CA ASN A 517 -39.76 18.06 36.07
C ASN A 517 -39.47 17.95 37.59
N ILE A 518 -39.86 18.97 38.34
CA ILE A 518 -39.63 19.10 39.80
C ILE A 518 -40.18 17.90 40.61
N LYS A 519 -41.27 17.27 40.16
CA LYS A 519 -41.85 16.11 40.86
C LYS A 519 -40.91 14.90 40.83
N LYS A 520 -40.32 14.63 39.66
CA LYS A 520 -39.43 13.49 39.44
C LYS A 520 -38.09 13.66 40.15
N GLU A 521 -37.63 14.91 40.30
CA GLU A 521 -36.46 15.26 41.08
C GLU A 521 -36.63 14.83 42.56
N LYS A 522 -37.74 15.23 43.19
CA LYS A 522 -38.05 14.82 44.58
C LYS A 522 -38.17 13.30 44.71
N GLU A 523 -38.86 12.64 43.79
CA GLU A 523 -38.99 11.18 43.77
C GLU A 523 -37.60 10.51 43.71
N THR A 524 -36.69 11.02 42.88
CA THR A 524 -35.34 10.46 42.74
C THR A 524 -34.49 10.67 44.00
N ALA A 525 -34.61 11.83 44.65
CA ALA A 525 -33.91 12.13 45.89
C ALA A 525 -34.40 11.25 47.06
N GLU A 526 -35.71 11.11 47.22
CA GLU A 526 -36.32 10.25 48.24
C GLU A 526 -35.97 8.76 48.03
N GLU A 527 -36.01 8.31 46.77
CA GLU A 527 -35.62 6.94 46.42
C GLU A 527 -34.13 6.71 46.69
N PHE A 528 -33.27 7.69 46.41
CA PHE A 528 -31.84 7.60 46.70
C PHE A 528 -31.56 7.47 48.19
N GLU A 529 -32.17 8.33 49.02
CA GLU A 529 -31.99 8.31 50.47
C GLU A 529 -32.44 6.98 51.08
N LYS A 530 -33.52 6.40 50.55
CA LYS A 530 -34.03 5.08 50.97
C LYS A 530 -33.05 3.95 50.71
N TYR A 531 -32.41 3.91 49.55
CA TYR A 531 -31.49 2.83 49.17
C TYR A 531 -30.05 3.05 49.66
N PHE A 532 -29.64 4.32 49.85
CA PHE A 532 -28.28 4.69 50.20
C PHE A 532 -28.22 5.66 51.40
N PRO A 533 -28.72 5.24 52.58
CA PRO A 533 -28.64 6.08 53.77
C PRO A 533 -27.17 6.38 54.10
N GLY A 534 -26.86 7.67 54.27
CA GLY A 534 -25.52 8.13 54.61
C GLY A 534 -24.59 8.42 53.43
N ILE A 535 -25.02 8.21 52.18
CA ILE A 535 -24.28 8.71 51.00
C ILE A 535 -24.76 10.12 50.68
N ARG A 536 -23.82 11.03 50.43
CA ARG A 536 -24.14 12.39 50.01
C ARG A 536 -24.76 12.37 48.61
N TYR A 537 -26.03 12.78 48.51
CA TYR A 537 -26.71 13.07 47.24
C TYR A 537 -26.53 14.54 46.88
N VAL A 538 -26.18 14.82 45.63
CA VAL A 538 -26.09 16.17 45.09
C VAL A 538 -26.94 16.26 43.82
N ASP A 539 -27.96 17.10 43.88
CA ASP A 539 -28.77 17.48 42.74
C ASP A 539 -28.31 18.81 42.16
N ILE A 540 -28.05 18.84 40.86
CA ILE A 540 -27.60 20.04 40.15
C ILE A 540 -28.71 20.47 39.20
N HIS A 541 -29.30 21.63 39.46
CA HIS A 541 -30.35 22.17 38.61
C HIS A 541 -29.79 22.79 37.32
N SER A 542 -30.43 22.48 36.19
CA SER A 542 -30.07 23.01 34.88
C SER A 542 -31.29 23.62 34.17
N SER A 543 -31.27 24.94 34.02
CA SER A 543 -32.33 25.66 33.28
C SER A 543 -32.28 25.45 31.75
N TYR A 544 -31.17 24.92 31.22
CA TYR A 544 -30.93 24.83 29.77
C TYR A 544 -31.05 23.42 29.16
N ARG A 545 -31.71 22.45 29.83
CA ARG A 545 -31.78 21.03 29.39
C ARG A 545 -30.40 20.41 29.06
N SER A 546 -29.33 21.01 29.58
CA SER A 546 -27.94 20.60 29.36
C SER A 546 -27.44 19.86 30.59
N VAL A 547 -26.97 18.63 30.40
CA VAL A 547 -26.41 17.80 31.48
C VAL A 547 -24.93 18.10 31.71
N ILE A 548 -24.21 18.44 30.65
CA ILE A 548 -22.74 18.41 30.63
C ILE A 548 -22.15 19.62 31.36
N GLN A 549 -22.67 20.81 31.10
CA GLN A 549 -22.12 22.04 31.66
C GLN A 549 -22.30 22.13 33.19
N PRO A 550 -23.50 21.86 33.77
CA PRO A 550 -23.66 21.84 35.21
C PRO A 550 -22.84 20.75 35.89
N ALA A 551 -22.79 19.55 35.30
CA ALA A 551 -21.93 18.47 35.78
C ALA A 551 -20.45 18.89 35.82
N ARG A 552 -19.98 19.60 34.78
CA ARG A 552 -18.61 20.11 34.69
C ARG A 552 -18.28 21.10 35.81
N GLU A 553 -19.15 22.08 36.06
CA GLU A 553 -18.94 23.09 37.11
C GLU A 553 -18.88 22.47 38.51
N PHE A 554 -19.73 21.48 38.77
CA PHE A 554 -19.69 20.73 40.03
C PHE A 554 -18.44 19.88 40.16
N ILE A 555 -18.09 19.13 39.11
CA ILE A 555 -16.87 18.31 39.07
C ILE A 555 -15.62 19.20 39.22
N ASP A 556 -15.59 20.40 38.65
CA ASP A 556 -14.51 21.38 38.85
C ASP A 556 -14.36 21.77 40.32
N SER A 557 -15.47 21.97 41.01
CA SER A 557 -15.48 22.31 42.43
C SER A 557 -15.00 21.14 43.29
N MET A 558 -15.46 19.92 42.96
CA MET A 558 -15.03 18.71 43.66
C MET A 558 -13.57 18.34 43.38
N SER A 559 -13.06 18.54 42.16
CA SER A 559 -11.65 18.35 41.83
C SER A 559 -10.75 19.24 42.69
N LYS A 560 -11.10 20.53 42.84
CA LYS A 560 -10.38 21.45 43.74
C LYS A 560 -10.43 21.01 45.20
N GLN A 561 -11.54 20.42 45.65
CA GLN A 561 -11.67 19.92 47.01
C GLN A 561 -10.86 18.64 47.23
N ALA A 562 -10.89 17.70 46.29
CA ALA A 562 -10.09 16.49 46.30
C ALA A 562 -8.59 16.82 46.29
N ALA A 563 -8.16 17.75 45.43
CA ALA A 563 -6.77 18.22 45.38
C ALA A 563 -6.31 18.84 46.71
N LYS A 564 -7.16 19.62 47.40
CA LYS A 564 -6.84 20.18 48.73
C LYS A 564 -6.65 19.11 49.81
N ARG A 565 -7.35 17.97 49.69
CA ARG A 565 -7.22 16.83 50.60
C ARG A 565 -6.17 15.81 50.17
N ASN A 566 -5.47 16.07 49.05
CA ASN A 566 -4.58 15.10 48.42
C ASN A 566 -5.28 13.78 48.05
N TRP A 567 -6.55 13.85 47.63
CA TRP A 567 -7.37 12.71 47.26
C TRP A 567 -7.47 12.56 45.75
N SER A 568 -7.56 11.32 45.28
CA SER A 568 -7.88 11.02 43.88
C SER A 568 -9.37 11.24 43.62
N LEU A 569 -9.73 11.73 42.43
CA LEU A 569 -11.12 11.94 42.03
C LEU A 569 -11.48 11.01 40.86
N THR A 570 -12.48 10.16 41.06
CA THR A 570 -13.01 9.28 40.01
C THR A 570 -14.47 9.61 39.72
N ILE A 571 -14.80 9.86 38.46
CA ILE A 571 -16.19 9.96 37.98
C ILE A 571 -16.59 8.59 37.44
N MET A 572 -17.57 7.97 38.08
CA MET A 572 -18.15 6.70 37.63
C MET A 572 -19.44 6.96 36.85
N VAL A 573 -19.46 6.49 35.60
CA VAL A 573 -20.62 6.60 34.71
C VAL A 573 -21.24 5.22 34.51
N PRO A 574 -22.37 4.90 35.18
CA PRO A 574 -23.11 3.67 34.95
C PRO A 574 -23.71 3.64 33.55
N GLN A 575 -23.54 2.51 32.87
CA GLN A 575 -24.05 2.25 31.52
C GLN A 575 -24.63 0.85 31.47
N PHE A 576 -25.82 0.70 30.89
CA PHE A 576 -26.31 -0.63 30.52
C PHE A 576 -25.86 -0.97 29.10
N VAL A 577 -25.51 -2.24 28.88
CA VAL A 577 -25.18 -2.78 27.56
C VAL A 577 -26.37 -3.63 27.12
N PRO A 578 -27.10 -3.20 26.08
CA PRO A 578 -28.23 -3.95 25.56
C PRO A 578 -27.76 -5.23 24.86
N LYS A 579 -28.65 -6.22 24.79
CA LYS A 579 -28.38 -7.53 24.18
C LYS A 579 -28.08 -7.44 22.69
N HIS A 580 -28.76 -6.54 21.98
CA HIS A 580 -28.57 -6.35 20.55
C HIS A 580 -27.90 -5.00 20.22
N TRP A 581 -26.90 -5.03 19.34
CA TRP A 581 -26.10 -3.83 18.98
C TRP A 581 -26.93 -2.67 18.39
N TRP A 582 -28.08 -2.95 17.75
CA TRP A 582 -28.94 -1.93 17.15
C TRP A 582 -29.73 -1.14 18.21
N GLN A 583 -29.99 -1.74 19.37
CA GLN A 583 -30.69 -1.08 20.48
C GLN A 583 -29.86 0.10 21.01
N ASN A 584 -28.52 0.06 20.89
CA ASN A 584 -27.66 1.20 21.22
C ASN A 584 -27.99 2.48 20.42
N ALA A 585 -28.54 2.37 19.21
CA ALA A 585 -28.95 3.55 18.43
C ALA A 585 -30.22 4.21 18.99
N MET A 586 -31.02 3.47 19.76
CA MET A 586 -32.27 3.94 20.37
C MET A 586 -32.06 4.54 21.77
N HIS A 587 -30.85 4.51 22.32
CA HIS A 587 -30.54 5.02 23.65
C HIS A 587 -29.74 6.32 23.60
N ASN A 588 -29.97 7.18 24.60
CA ASN A 588 -29.32 8.48 24.68
C ASN A 588 -27.82 8.30 25.02
N GLN A 589 -26.94 8.84 24.18
CA GLN A 589 -25.48 8.69 24.32
C GLN A 589 -24.86 9.68 25.34
N THR A 590 -25.61 10.07 26.38
CA THR A 590 -25.17 11.04 27.41
C THR A 590 -23.85 10.64 28.04
N ALA A 591 -23.66 9.35 28.29
CA ALA A 591 -22.45 8.82 28.91
C ALA A 591 -21.20 8.94 27.99
N PHE A 592 -21.38 8.78 26.67
CA PHE A 592 -20.32 9.03 25.69
C PHE A 592 -19.95 10.52 25.64
N ARG A 593 -20.97 11.41 25.68
CA ARG A 593 -20.76 12.86 25.68
C ARG A 593 -20.04 13.35 26.95
N LEU A 594 -20.44 12.86 28.13
CA LEU A 594 -19.75 13.13 29.40
C LEU A 594 -18.28 12.71 29.33
N ARG A 595 -18.00 11.49 28.88
CA ARG A 595 -16.62 11.00 28.74
C ARG A 595 -15.80 11.88 27.78
N SER A 596 -16.37 12.27 26.65
CA SER A 596 -15.68 13.17 25.69
C SER A 596 -15.41 14.56 26.26
N ALA A 597 -16.28 15.06 27.15
CA ALA A 597 -16.13 16.38 27.75
C ALA A 597 -14.99 16.46 28.78
N PHE A 598 -14.63 15.33 29.39
CA PHE A 598 -13.60 15.26 30.44
C PHE A 598 -12.32 14.54 29.99
N ILE A 599 -12.21 14.09 28.73
CA ILE A 599 -11.05 13.31 28.25
C ILE A 599 -9.73 14.09 28.25
N SER A 600 -9.80 15.42 28.20
CA SER A 600 -8.64 16.32 28.17
C SER A 600 -8.16 16.73 29.57
N ARG A 601 -8.75 16.19 30.63
CA ARG A 601 -8.43 16.50 32.03
C ARG A 601 -7.42 15.51 32.58
N ASP A 602 -6.45 16.01 33.33
CA ASP A 602 -5.38 15.27 33.99
C ASP A 602 -5.63 15.07 35.50
N ASP A 603 -6.53 15.85 36.08
CA ASP A 603 -6.90 15.86 37.51
C ASP A 603 -8.02 14.85 37.87
N ILE A 604 -8.66 14.24 36.86
CA ILE A 604 -9.85 13.40 37.06
C ILE A 604 -9.72 12.08 36.32
N THR A 605 -10.06 10.99 37.00
CA THR A 605 -10.20 9.66 36.37
C THR A 605 -11.65 9.40 35.99
N ILE A 606 -11.91 8.98 34.76
CA ILE A 606 -13.26 8.59 34.31
C ILE A 606 -13.36 7.07 34.23
N SER A 607 -14.32 6.50 34.93
CA SER A 607 -14.61 5.06 34.93
C SER A 607 -16.02 4.78 34.43
N SER A 608 -16.21 3.66 33.75
CA SER A 608 -17.52 3.19 33.29
C SER A 608 -17.90 1.92 34.03
N TYR A 609 -19.09 1.87 34.60
CA TYR A 609 -19.66 0.65 35.16
C TYR A 609 -20.65 0.05 34.16
N TYR A 610 -20.39 -1.17 33.67
CA TYR A 610 -21.21 -1.80 32.65
C TYR A 610 -22.13 -2.87 33.25
N TYR A 611 -23.44 -2.71 33.05
CA TYR A 611 -24.43 -3.72 33.38
C TYR A 611 -25.00 -4.36 32.10
N HIS A 612 -24.81 -5.67 31.93
CA HIS A 612 -25.29 -6.38 30.74
C HIS A 612 -26.73 -6.84 30.92
N LEU A 613 -27.64 -6.33 30.08
CA LEU A 613 -29.02 -6.81 30.03
C LEU A 613 -29.05 -8.22 29.44
N ARG A 614 -29.77 -9.14 30.11
CA ARG A 614 -29.80 -10.57 29.74
C ARG A 614 -30.94 -10.90 28.76
N ASP A 615 -32.01 -10.12 28.78
CA ASP A 615 -33.24 -10.37 28.01
C ASP A 615 -33.33 -9.54 26.72
#